data_AF-A0A956CBH1-F1
#
_entry.id   AF-A0A956CBH1-F1
#
_cell.length_a   1.000
_cell.length_b   1.000
_cell.length_c   1.000
_cell.angle_alpha   90.00
_cell.angle_beta   90.00
_cell.angle_gamma   90.00
#
_symmetry.space_group_name_H-M   'P 1'
#
loop_
_entity.id
_entity.type
_entity.pdbx_description
1 polymer ?
#
loop_
_entity_poly.entity_id
_entity_poly.type
_entity_poly.pdbx_seq_one_letter_code
_entity_poly.pdbx_strand_id
1 'polypeptide(L)'
;MNRYFRAVALAFAAAAAFHAFRAIAPVAHDGSSSARHALFVLVNALVAVGLWVRPRWLFVPFALLTAQQLWSHGGAALAAWRDHGRVDVTSLAIVLLMPATLTLLLLERRRQASGPHLHRR
;
A
#
# COMPACT_ATOMS: atom_id res chain seq x y z
N MET A 1 -12.16 -16.19 1.58
CA MET A 1 -11.12 -15.13 1.58
C MET A 1 -11.15 -14.44 2.93
N ASN A 2 -10.00 -14.31 3.60
CA ASN A 2 -9.93 -13.66 4.91
C ASN A 2 -10.39 -12.19 4.79
N ARG A 3 -11.34 -11.78 5.64
CA ARG A 3 -11.97 -10.44 5.62
C ARG A 3 -10.95 -9.30 5.67
N TYR A 4 -9.79 -9.51 6.28
CA TYR A 4 -8.73 -8.51 6.36
C TYR A 4 -8.10 -8.21 4.99
N PHE A 5 -7.81 -9.24 4.18
CA PHE A 5 -7.27 -9.02 2.82
C PHE A 5 -8.26 -8.28 1.92
N ARG A 6 -9.57 -8.56 2.06
CA ARG A 6 -10.62 -7.81 1.35
C ARG A 6 -10.63 -6.34 1.74
N ALA A 7 -10.63 -6.05 3.04
CA ALA A 7 -10.65 -4.67 3.53
C ALA A 7 -9.44 -3.88 3.03
N VAL A 8 -8.25 -4.47 3.10
CA VAL A 8 -7.03 -3.81 2.64
C VAL A 8 -7.02 -3.68 1.11
N ALA A 9 -7.44 -4.69 0.36
CA ALA A 9 -7.56 -4.59 -1.10
C ALA A 9 -8.51 -3.47 -1.53
N LEU A 10 -9.63 -3.29 -0.83
CA LEU A 10 -10.55 -2.18 -1.08
C LEU A 10 -9.93 -0.82 -0.74
N ALA A 11 -9.12 -0.73 0.33
CA ALA A 11 -8.39 0.50 0.65
C ALA A 11 -7.41 0.90 -0.46
N PHE A 12 -6.64 -0.06 -1.00
CA PHE A 12 -5.77 0.19 -2.16
C PHE A 12 -6.56 0.53 -3.43
N ALA A 13 -7.71 -0.11 -3.67
CA ALA A 13 -8.58 0.24 -4.80
C ALA A 13 -9.13 1.68 -4.67
N ALA A 14 -9.53 2.09 -3.47
CA ALA A 14 -9.95 3.46 -3.19
C ALA A 14 -8.79 4.46 -3.41
N ALA A 15 -7.57 4.13 -2.98
CA ALA A 15 -6.38 4.94 -3.24
C ALA A 15 -6.07 5.06 -4.74
N ALA A 16 -6.25 3.98 -5.52
CA ALA A 16 -6.13 4.04 -6.98
C ALA A 16 -7.15 5.00 -7.59
N ALA A 17 -8.42 4.94 -7.16
CA ALA A 17 -9.46 5.85 -7.64
C ALA A 17 -9.16 7.31 -7.26
N PHE A 18 -8.67 7.56 -6.05
CA PHE A 18 -8.25 8.89 -5.61
C PHE A 18 -7.13 9.46 -6.48
N HIS A 19 -6.10 8.65 -6.79
CA HIS A 19 -5.02 9.10 -7.68
C HIS A 19 -5.47 9.27 -9.13
N ALA A 20 -6.41 8.46 -9.61
CA ALA A 20 -6.97 8.61 -10.95
C ALA A 20 -7.72 9.94 -11.06
N PHE A 21 -8.51 10.28 -10.05
CA PHE A 21 -9.17 11.57 -9.95
C PHE A 21 -8.15 12.73 -9.95
N ARG A 22 -7.07 12.64 -9.16
CA ARG A 22 -6.02 13.66 -9.14
C ARG A 22 -5.22 13.78 -10.44
N ALA A 23 -5.08 12.70 -11.20
CA ALA A 23 -4.37 12.74 -12.49
C ALA A 23 -5.09 13.58 -13.55
N ILE A 24 -6.43 13.66 -13.46
CA ILE A 24 -7.29 14.32 -14.47
C ILE A 24 -7.91 15.63 -13.99
N ALA A 25 -7.99 15.87 -12.67
CA ALA A 25 -8.59 17.07 -12.12
C ALA A 25 -7.63 18.28 -12.20
N PRO A 26 -7.97 19.36 -12.95
CA PRO A 26 -7.07 20.51 -13.16
C PRO A 26 -6.73 21.32 -11.89
N VAL A 27 -7.47 21.11 -10.81
CA VAL A 27 -7.48 21.98 -9.62
C VAL A 27 -6.59 21.41 -8.49
N ALA A 28 -6.07 20.19 -8.64
CA ALA A 28 -5.37 19.48 -7.57
C ALA A 28 -3.85 19.39 -7.79
N HIS A 29 -3.19 20.50 -8.14
CA HIS A 29 -1.73 20.53 -8.16
C HIS A 29 -1.18 20.63 -6.73
N ASP A 30 -1.01 19.48 -6.08
CA ASP A 30 -0.19 19.32 -4.86
C ASP A 30 1.33 19.41 -5.15
N GLY A 31 1.70 20.05 -6.28
CA GLY A 31 3.06 20.12 -6.80
C GLY A 31 3.53 18.84 -7.51
N SER A 32 2.74 17.77 -7.54
CA SER A 32 3.11 16.53 -8.23
C SER A 32 2.58 16.46 -9.67
N SER A 33 3.28 15.71 -10.53
CA SER A 33 2.95 15.56 -11.95
C SER A 33 1.85 14.52 -12.18
N SER A 34 1.03 14.70 -13.22
CA SER A 34 0.02 13.70 -13.62
C SER A 34 0.63 12.33 -13.90
N ALA A 35 1.87 12.27 -14.39
CA ALA A 35 2.61 11.01 -14.58
C ALA A 35 2.85 10.28 -13.24
N ARG A 36 3.18 11.02 -12.17
CA ARG A 36 3.33 10.43 -10.83
C ARG A 36 2.01 9.91 -10.30
N HIS A 37 0.91 10.63 -10.51
CA HIS A 37 -0.42 10.13 -10.16
C HIS A 37 -0.79 8.87 -10.95
N ALA A 38 -0.53 8.83 -12.27
CA ALA A 38 -0.76 7.64 -13.09
C ALA A 38 0.04 6.41 -12.59
N LEU A 39 1.31 6.61 -12.20
CA LEU A 39 2.11 5.56 -11.56
C LEU A 39 1.45 5.06 -10.27
N PHE A 40 0.94 5.97 -9.43
CA PHE A 40 0.24 5.57 -8.20
C PHE A 40 -1.06 4.84 -8.46
N VAL A 41 -1.83 5.21 -9.49
CA VAL A 41 -3.01 4.43 -9.92
C VAL A 41 -2.60 3.00 -10.22
N LEU A 42 -1.57 2.81 -11.05
CA LEU A 42 -1.08 1.50 -11.45
C LEU A 42 -0.61 0.67 -10.24
N VAL A 43 0.26 1.25 -9.40
CA VAL A 43 0.79 0.54 -8.22
C VAL A 43 -0.33 0.13 -7.27
N ASN A 44 -1.25 1.05 -6.95
CA ASN A 44 -2.37 0.75 -6.05
C ASN A 44 -3.31 -0.31 -6.64
N ALA A 45 -3.61 -0.26 -7.94
CA ALA A 45 -4.43 -1.26 -8.61
C ALA A 45 -3.76 -2.64 -8.61
N LEU A 46 -2.47 -2.72 -8.94
CA LEU A 46 -1.70 -3.96 -8.92
C LEU A 46 -1.64 -4.56 -7.51
N VAL A 47 -1.44 -3.74 -6.49
CA VAL A 47 -1.47 -4.19 -5.09
C VAL A 47 -2.86 -4.66 -4.69
N ALA A 48 -3.93 -3.94 -5.06
CA ALA A 48 -5.31 -4.35 -4.76
C ALA A 48 -5.62 -5.73 -5.38
N VAL A 49 -5.30 -5.93 -6.66
CA VAL A 49 -5.44 -7.22 -7.36
C VAL A 49 -4.54 -8.28 -6.72
N GLY A 50 -3.29 -7.92 -6.40
CA GLY A 50 -2.35 -8.80 -5.71
C GLY A 50 -2.87 -9.26 -4.35
N LEU A 51 -3.48 -8.40 -3.55
CA LEU A 51 -4.07 -8.76 -2.26
C LEU A 51 -5.33 -9.61 -2.41
N TRP A 52 -6.04 -9.48 -3.53
CA TRP A 52 -7.20 -10.31 -3.86
C TRP A 52 -6.78 -11.73 -4.28
N VAL A 53 -5.83 -11.83 -5.21
CA VAL A 53 -5.34 -13.11 -5.79
C VAL A 53 -4.35 -13.81 -4.84
N ARG A 54 -3.58 -13.03 -4.09
CA ARG A 54 -2.54 -13.44 -3.12
C ARG A 54 -1.41 -14.29 -3.73
N PRO A 55 -0.75 -13.85 -4.82
CA PRO A 55 0.37 -14.61 -5.36
C PRO A 55 1.56 -14.57 -4.39
N ARG A 56 2.29 -15.70 -4.30
CA ARG A 56 3.42 -15.86 -3.35
C ARG A 56 4.53 -14.82 -3.53
N TRP A 57 4.72 -14.34 -4.75
CA TRP A 57 5.76 -13.37 -5.08
C TRP A 57 5.42 -11.94 -4.60
N LEU A 58 4.16 -11.61 -4.30
CA LEU A 58 3.72 -10.24 -3.93
C LEU A 58 4.46 -9.67 -2.71
N PHE A 59 4.88 -10.53 -1.78
CA PHE A 59 5.53 -10.10 -0.55
C PHE A 59 6.79 -9.27 -0.81
N VAL A 60 7.65 -9.67 -1.75
CA VAL A 60 8.92 -8.97 -2.01
C VAL A 60 8.70 -7.56 -2.55
N PRO A 61 7.95 -7.33 -3.65
CA PRO A 61 7.70 -5.98 -4.13
C PRO A 61 6.89 -5.16 -3.12
N PHE A 62 5.96 -5.77 -2.37
CA PHE A 62 5.22 -5.05 -1.34
C PHE A 62 6.12 -4.64 -0.15
N ALA A 63 7.12 -5.44 0.21
CA ALA A 63 8.10 -5.08 1.24
C ALA A 63 8.95 -3.88 0.80
N LEU A 64 9.42 -3.87 -0.46
CA LEU A 64 10.14 -2.73 -1.02
C LEU A 64 9.27 -1.47 -1.07
N LEU A 65 8.02 -1.60 -1.51
CA LEU A 65 7.04 -0.51 -1.49
C LEU A 65 6.80 -0.01 -0.06
N THR A 66 6.67 -0.90 0.92
CA THR A 66 6.51 -0.54 2.34
C THR A 66 7.71 0.28 2.83
N ALA A 67 8.94 -0.15 2.56
CA ALA A 67 10.13 0.59 2.95
C ALA A 67 10.16 2.00 2.31
N GLN A 68 9.85 2.09 1.01
CA GLN A 68 9.79 3.36 0.30
C GLN A 68 8.71 4.30 0.88
N GLN A 69 7.53 3.76 1.20
CA GLN A 69 6.42 4.53 1.77
C GLN A 69 6.72 4.99 3.20
N LEU A 70 7.37 4.16 4.02
CA LEU A 70 7.82 4.56 5.36
C LEU A 70 8.84 5.69 5.31
N TRP A 71 9.80 5.64 4.38
CA TRP A 71 10.74 6.74 4.19
C TRP A 71 10.03 8.03 3.77
N SER A 72 9.20 7.96 2.74
CA SER A 72 8.52 9.13 2.19
C SER A 72 7.51 9.74 3.16
N HIS A 73 6.54 8.95 3.63
CA HIS A 73 5.46 9.42 4.49
C HIS A 73 5.87 9.54 5.95
N GLY A 74 6.81 8.72 6.44
CA GLY A 74 7.38 8.91 7.77
C GLY A 74 8.13 10.25 7.86
N GLY A 75 8.93 10.56 6.83
CA GLY A 75 9.59 11.87 6.72
C GLY A 75 8.59 13.02 6.64
N ALA A 76 7.54 12.89 5.81
CA ALA A 76 6.50 13.91 5.67
C ALA A 76 5.71 14.14 6.97
N ALA A 77 5.31 13.06 7.67
CA ALA A 77 4.61 13.15 8.94
C ALA A 77 5.48 13.82 10.02
N LEU A 78 6.76 13.45 10.09
CA LEU A 78 7.71 14.05 11.03
C LEU A 78 7.95 15.54 10.74
N ALA A 79 8.12 15.91 9.47
CA ALA A 79 8.26 17.31 9.05
C ALA A 79 7.00 18.11 9.35
N ALA A 80 5.81 17.59 9.04
CA ALA A 80 4.54 18.24 9.36
C ALA A 80 4.38 18.51 10.87
N TRP A 81 4.77 17.52 11.70
CA TRP A 81 4.71 17.66 13.15
C TRP A 81 5.73 18.68 13.65
N ARG A 82 7.00 18.54 13.26
CA ARG A 82 8.11 19.37 13.75
C ARG A 82 8.03 20.81 13.26
N ASP A 83 7.76 21.00 11.98
CA ASP A 83 7.92 22.29 11.30
C ASP A 83 6.63 23.11 11.29
N HIS A 84 5.48 22.45 11.43
CA HIS A 84 4.17 23.10 11.37
C HIS A 84 3.26 22.83 12.57
N GLY A 85 3.67 21.97 13.52
CA GLY A 85 2.83 21.57 14.66
C GLY A 85 1.55 20.86 14.23
N ARG A 86 1.54 20.23 13.04
CA ARG A 86 0.36 19.61 12.44
C ARG A 86 0.55 18.10 12.28
N VAL A 87 -0.55 17.37 12.41
CA VAL A 87 -0.59 15.95 12.09
C VAL A 87 -0.98 15.79 10.61
N ASP A 88 -0.07 15.29 9.79
CA ASP A 88 -0.42 14.81 8.45
C ASP A 88 -1.08 13.44 8.57
N VAL A 89 -2.42 13.46 8.63
CA VAL A 89 -3.27 12.27 8.77
C VAL A 89 -3.07 11.29 7.61
N THR A 90 -2.82 11.79 6.40
CA THR A 90 -2.59 10.94 5.21
C THR A 90 -1.30 10.15 5.38
N SER A 91 -0.22 10.84 5.73
CA SER A 91 1.07 10.20 5.95
C SER A 91 1.03 9.22 7.13
N LEU A 92 0.34 9.57 8.22
CA LEU A 92 0.15 8.67 9.36
C LEU A 92 -0.62 7.40 8.96
N ALA A 93 -1.71 7.54 8.20
CA ALA A 93 -2.50 6.40 7.73
C ALA A 93 -1.65 5.45 6.87
N ILE A 94 -0.80 5.98 5.99
CA ILE A 94 0.10 5.18 5.15
C ILE A 94 1.17 4.48 6.00
N VAL A 95 1.80 5.20 6.93
CA VAL A 95 2.83 4.65 7.84
C VAL A 95 2.28 3.51 8.69
N LEU A 96 0.98 3.49 9.00
CA LEU A 96 0.34 2.40 9.73
C LEU A 96 -0.17 1.27 8.81
N LEU A 97 -0.82 1.62 7.70
CA LEU A 97 -1.45 0.65 6.80
C LEU A 97 -0.41 -0.22 6.08
N MET A 98 0.72 0.35 5.66
CA MET A 98 1.74 -0.38 4.91
C MET A 98 2.37 -1.51 5.75
N PRO A 99 2.91 -1.28 6.96
CA PRO A 99 3.44 -2.36 7.81
C PRO A 99 2.38 -3.39 8.23
N ALA A 100 1.15 -2.94 8.51
CA ALA A 100 0.05 -3.85 8.83
C ALA A 100 -0.22 -4.83 7.69
N THR A 101 -0.28 -4.31 6.45
CA THR A 101 -0.48 -5.14 5.25
C THR A 101 0.70 -6.08 5.01
N LEU A 102 1.94 -5.61 5.18
CA LEU A 102 3.13 -6.44 5.05
C LEU A 102 3.14 -7.59 6.08
N THR A 103 2.70 -7.29 7.31
CA THR A 103 2.55 -8.29 8.37
C THR A 103 1.52 -9.35 8.00
N LEU A 104 0.36 -8.96 7.44
CA LEU A 104 -0.63 -9.92 6.94
C LEU A 104 -0.05 -10.83 5.85
N LEU A 105 0.72 -10.27 4.91
CA LEU A 105 1.40 -11.06 3.87
C LEU A 105 2.45 -12.02 4.45
N LEU A 106 3.20 -11.59 5.46
CA LEU A 106 4.18 -12.45 6.16
C LEU A 106 3.49 -13.63 6.86
N LEU A 107 2.42 -13.34 7.60
CA LEU A 107 1.65 -14.36 8.31
C LEU A 107 1.03 -15.37 7.35
N GLU A 108 0.50 -14.91 6.22
CA GLU A 108 -0.02 -15.79 5.16
C GLU A 108 1.09 -16.68 4.57
N ARG A 109 2.28 -16.14 4.27
CA ARG A 109 3.40 -16.95 3.79
C ARG A 109 3.84 -18.01 4.80
N ARG A 110 3.91 -17.66 6.08
CA ARG A 110 4.23 -18.61 7.16
C ARG A 110 3.19 -19.73 7.23
N ARG A 111 1.90 -19.40 7.17
CA ARG A 111 0.81 -20.40 7.12
C ARG A 111 0.93 -21.34 5.93
N GLN A 112 1.26 -20.82 4.75
CA GLN A 112 1.44 -21.63 3.54
C GLN A 112 2.71 -22.49 3.56
N ALA A 113 3.73 -22.11 4.33
CA ALA A 113 4.96 -22.88 4.52
C ALA A 113 4.79 -23.98 5.59
N SER A 114 3.94 -23.75 6.60
CA SER A 114 3.63 -24.72 7.65
C SER A 114 2.49 -25.69 7.29
N GLY A 115 1.82 -25.49 6.15
CA GLY A 115 0.83 -26.45 5.65
C GLY A 115 1.49 -27.81 5.33
N PRO A 116 0.80 -28.94 5.54
CA PRO A 116 1.42 -30.25 5.42
C PRO A 116 2.07 -30.43 4.04
N HIS A 117 3.30 -30.95 4.05
CA HIS A 117 3.95 -31.55 2.88
C HIS A 117 3.17 -32.80 2.42
N LEU A 118 1.93 -32.64 1.96
CA LEU A 118 1.15 -33.71 1.34
C LEU A 118 1.19 -33.49 -0.18
N HIS A 119 1.86 -34.44 -0.83
CA HIS A 119 2.02 -34.61 -2.28
C HIS A 119 3.01 -33.70 -3.00
N ARG A 120 4.29 -34.05 -2.86
CA ARG A 120 5.14 -34.24 -4.06
C ARG A 120 5.51 -35.73 -4.12
N ARG A 121 4.74 -36.48 -4.92
CA ARG A 121 5.22 -37.66 -5.64
C ARG A 121 5.32 -37.25 -7.10
#